data_AF-A0A368X7K2-F1
#
_entry.id   AF-A0A368X7K2-F1
#
_cell.length_a   1.000
_cell.length_b   1.000
_cell.length_c   1.000
_cell.angle_alpha   90.00
_cell.angle_beta   90.00
_cell.angle_gamma   90.00
#
_symmetry.space_group_name_H-M   'P 1'
#
loop_
_entity.id
_entity.type
_entity.pdbx_description
1 polymer ?
#
loop_
_entity_poly.entity_id
_entity_poly.type
_entity_poly.pdbx_seq_one_letter_code
_entity_poly.pdbx_strand_id
1 'polypeptide(L)'
;MDFETFRQSAQHLSRQESLVFVRTHGLQNVFPEINEDSPTELLVYPGALVITKTHDRYTVTLGLKSLSSTSLRKLEKMIFFFGIGERRLAA
;
A
#
# COMPACT_ATOMS: atom_id res chain seq x y z
N MET A 1 3.58 16.59 7.95
CA MET A 1 2.42 15.67 8.12
C MET A 1 2.57 14.75 9.35
N ASP A 2 1.53 14.61 10.20
CA ASP A 2 1.47 13.64 11.31
C ASP A 2 0.86 12.27 10.89
N PHE A 3 0.91 11.27 11.78
CA PHE A 3 0.46 9.90 11.48
C PHE A 3 -1.05 9.78 11.20
N GLU A 4 -1.90 10.50 11.94
CA GLU A 4 -3.35 10.37 11.78
C GLU A 4 -3.81 11.06 10.48
N THR A 5 -3.21 12.22 10.15
CA THR A 5 -3.39 12.89 8.85
C THR A 5 -2.94 11.99 7.70
N PHE A 6 -1.76 11.37 7.80
CA PHE A 6 -1.28 10.39 6.83
C PHE A 6 -2.25 9.21 6.66
N ARG A 7 -2.73 8.64 7.77
CA ARG A 7 -3.66 7.51 7.72
C ARG A 7 -4.95 7.87 6.99
N GLN A 8 -5.52 9.02 7.30
CA GLN A 8 -6.78 9.48 6.71
C GLN A 8 -6.65 9.82 5.22
N SER A 9 -5.44 10.12 4.74
CA SER A 9 -5.17 10.39 3.33
C SER A 9 -5.10 9.15 2.44
N ALA A 10 -5.26 7.95 3.01
CA ALA A 10 -5.25 6.71 2.24
C ALA A 10 -6.39 6.68 1.22
N GLN A 11 -6.03 6.47 -0.05
CA GLN A 11 -6.99 6.13 -1.09
C GLN A 11 -7.18 4.61 -1.09
N HIS A 12 -8.42 4.18 -0.90
CA HIS A 12 -8.81 2.79 -0.96
C HIS A 12 -9.28 2.46 -2.38
N LEU A 13 -8.54 1.59 -3.06
CA LEU A 13 -8.91 1.08 -4.36
C LEU A 13 -9.54 -0.31 -4.18
N SER A 14 -10.76 -0.46 -4.66
CA SER A 14 -11.40 -1.76 -4.81
C SER A 14 -10.56 -2.69 -5.70
N ARG A 15 -10.95 -3.96 -5.77
CA ARG A 15 -10.31 -4.96 -6.64
C ARG A 15 -10.14 -4.48 -8.09
N GLN A 16 -11.21 -3.96 -8.68
CA GLN A 16 -11.20 -3.54 -10.09
C GLN A 16 -10.34 -2.30 -10.28
N GLU A 17 -10.42 -1.33 -9.36
CA GLU A 17 -9.59 -0.13 -9.39
C GLU A 17 -8.11 -0.45 -9.19
N SER A 18 -7.80 -1.43 -8.33
CA SER A 18 -6.44 -1.91 -8.08
C SER A 18 -5.82 -2.53 -9.33
N LEU A 19 -6.58 -3.36 -10.04
CA LEU A 19 -6.14 -3.95 -11.31
C LEU A 19 -5.86 -2.88 -12.36
N VAL A 20 -6.78 -1.91 -12.50
CA VAL A 20 -6.60 -0.78 -13.42
C VAL A 20 -5.38 0.05 -13.03
N PHE A 21 -5.22 0.36 -11.76
CA PHE A 21 -4.10 1.14 -11.24
C PHE A 21 -2.75 0.48 -11.55
N VAL A 22 -2.60 -0.80 -11.24
CA VAL A 22 -1.35 -1.57 -11.47
C VAL A 22 -1.02 -1.66 -12.95
N ARG A 23 -2.00 -1.94 -13.81
CA ARG A 23 -1.81 -2.00 -15.27
C ARG A 23 -1.43 -0.63 -15.84
N THR A 24 -2.13 0.42 -15.42
CA THR A 24 -1.92 1.79 -15.93
C THR A 24 -0.53 2.32 -15.57
N HIS A 25 -0.02 1.98 -14.38
CA HIS A 25 1.28 2.46 -13.90
C HIS A 25 2.42 1.46 -14.16
N GLY A 26 2.17 0.34 -14.86
CA GLY A 26 3.20 -0.67 -15.16
C GLY A 26 3.77 -1.38 -13.92
N LEU A 27 2.98 -1.48 -12.84
CA LEU A 27 3.43 -2.00 -11.54
C LEU A 27 3.24 -3.52 -11.38
N GLN A 28 2.93 -4.25 -12.46
CA GLN A 28 2.60 -5.68 -12.40
C GLN A 28 3.75 -6.53 -11.81
N ASN A 29 5.01 -6.14 -12.04
CA ASN A 29 6.17 -6.81 -11.47
C ASN A 29 6.35 -6.55 -9.97
N VAL A 30 5.78 -5.45 -9.46
CA VAL A 30 5.84 -5.07 -8.04
C VAL A 30 4.69 -5.72 -7.26
N PHE A 31 3.52 -5.82 -7.90
CA PHE A 31 2.30 -6.42 -7.34
C PHE A 31 1.79 -7.58 -8.22
N PRO A 32 2.56 -8.68 -8.36
CA PRO A 32 2.16 -9.82 -9.19
C PRO A 32 0.88 -10.50 -8.68
N GLU A 33 0.54 -10.34 -7.41
CA GLU A 33 -0.68 -10.85 -6.80
C GLU A 33 -1.96 -10.14 -7.26
N ILE A 34 -1.85 -8.95 -7.85
CA ILE A 34 -3.01 -8.21 -8.38
C ILE A 34 -3.26 -8.68 -9.81
N ASN A 35 -4.28 -9.50 -9.98
CA ASN A 35 -4.69 -10.06 -11.27
C ASN A 35 -6.22 -10.24 -11.34
N GLU A 36 -6.71 -10.71 -12.48
CA GLU A 36 -8.14 -10.87 -12.77
C GLU A 36 -8.85 -11.94 -11.95
N ASP A 37 -8.10 -12.75 -11.20
CA ASP A 37 -8.62 -13.85 -10.38
C ASP A 37 -8.50 -13.57 -8.87
N SER A 38 -7.60 -12.66 -8.47
CA SER A 38 -7.34 -12.34 -7.08
C SER A 38 -8.27 -11.25 -6.54
N PRO A 39 -8.84 -11.39 -5.32
CA PRO A 39 -9.61 -10.35 -4.66
C PRO A 39 -8.69 -9.38 -3.90
N THR A 40 -7.64 -8.86 -4.56
CA THR A 40 -6.68 -7.96 -3.92
C THR A 40 -7.12 -6.51 -4.03
N GLU A 41 -7.17 -5.81 -2.90
CA GLU A 41 -7.41 -4.37 -2.77
C GLU A 41 -6.08 -3.63 -2.54
N LEU A 42 -6.02 -2.35 -2.92
CA LEU A 42 -4.88 -1.47 -2.68
C LEU A 42 -5.26 -0.31 -1.78
N LEU A 43 -4.43 -0.05 -0.78
CA LEU A 43 -4.44 1.18 -0.01
C LEU A 43 -3.23 2.00 -0.43
N VAL A 44 -3.48 3.12 -1.10
CA VAL A 44 -2.45 4.02 -1.63
C VAL A 44 -2.35 5.23 -0.72
N TYR A 45 -1.17 5.46 -0.17
CA TYR A 45 -0.86 6.56 0.73
C TYR A 45 0.06 7.58 0.02
N PRO A 46 0.18 8.81 0.55
CA PRO A 46 1.09 9.81 0.02
C PRO A 46 2.53 9.29 -0.11
N GLY A 47 3.30 9.86 -1.03
CA GLY A 47 4.69 9.44 -1.27
C GLY A 47 4.81 8.08 -1.99
N ALA A 48 3.76 7.66 -2.71
CA ALA A 48 3.67 6.39 -3.42
C ALA A 48 3.91 5.17 -2.50
N LEU A 49 3.41 5.25 -1.27
CA LEU A 49 3.46 4.16 -0.29
C LEU A 49 2.18 3.33 -0.42
N VAL A 50 2.31 2.00 -0.49
CA VAL A 50 1.19 1.13 -0.85
C VAL A 50 1.11 -0.07 0.10
N ILE A 51 -0.10 -0.41 0.52
CA ILE A 51 -0.42 -1.65 1.23
C ILE A 51 -1.41 -2.44 0.37
N THR A 52 -1.11 -3.70 0.11
CA THR A 52 -2.05 -4.63 -0.50
C THR A 52 -2.87 -5.31 0.59
N LYS A 53 -4.13 -5.58 0.31
CA LYS A 53 -5.00 -6.40 1.16
C LYS A 53 -5.56 -7.53 0.32
N THR A 54 -5.28 -8.76 0.72
CA THR A 54 -5.81 -9.96 0.07
C THR A 54 -6.52 -10.77 1.13
N HIS A 55 -7.84 -10.94 0.99
CA HIS A 55 -8.72 -11.45 2.04
C HIS A 55 -8.56 -10.62 3.34
N ASP A 56 -8.18 -11.27 4.45
CA ASP A 56 -8.01 -10.63 5.77
C ASP A 56 -6.55 -10.30 6.12
N ARG A 57 -5.66 -10.31 5.12
CA ARG A 57 -4.23 -10.10 5.32
C ARG A 57 -3.74 -8.87 4.56
N TYR A 58 -3.11 -7.96 5.30
CA TYR A 58 -2.44 -6.80 4.74
C TYR A 58 -0.96 -7.12 4.52
N THR A 59 -0.40 -6.62 3.42
CA THR A 59 1.00 -6.77 3.07
C THR A 59 1.56 -5.44 2.58
N VAL A 60 2.80 -5.17 2.92
CA VAL A 60 3.56 -4.04 2.41
C VAL A 60 4.92 -4.52 1.94
N THR A 61 5.36 -4.00 0.79
CA THR A 61 6.69 -4.24 0.23
C THR A 61 7.48 -2.93 0.23
N LEU A 62 8.62 -2.91 0.93
CA LEU A 62 9.55 -1.78 1.04
C LEU A 62 10.92 -2.24 0.56
N GLY A 63 11.28 -1.91 -0.68
CA GLY A 63 12.52 -2.41 -1.30
C GLY A 63 12.51 -3.93 -1.42
N LEU A 64 13.50 -4.59 -0.79
CA LEU A 64 13.63 -6.06 -0.78
C LEU A 64 12.90 -6.73 0.40
N LYS A 65 12.22 -5.97 1.25
CA LYS A 65 11.54 -6.49 2.44
C LYS A 65 10.04 -6.41 2.26
N SER A 66 9.36 -7.54 2.47
CA SER A 66 7.91 -7.59 2.57
C SER A 66 7.50 -7.99 3.98
N LEU A 67 6.46 -7.35 4.50
CA LEU A 67 5.91 -7.62 5.82
C LEU A 67 4.40 -7.73 5.72
N SER A 68 3.83 -8.70 6.40
CA SER A 68 2.38 -8.92 6.39
C SER A 68 1.83 -9.06 7.80
N SER A 69 0.56 -8.66 7.96
CA SER A 69 -0.10 -8.52 9.25
C SER A 69 -1.61 -8.55 9.04
N THR A 70 -2.35 -9.05 10.03
CA THR A 70 -3.82 -8.88 10.11
C THR A 70 -4.20 -7.51 10.66
N SER A 71 -3.27 -6.81 11.32
CA SER A 71 -3.45 -5.43 11.79
C SER A 71 -2.95 -4.44 10.75
N LEU A 72 -3.87 -3.73 10.09
CA LEU A 72 -3.58 -2.63 9.19
C LEU A 72 -2.78 -1.53 9.88
N ARG A 73 -3.23 -1.10 11.08
CA ARG A 73 -2.59 -0.02 11.84
C ARG A 73 -1.11 -0.26 12.14
N LYS A 74 -0.70 -1.54 12.30
CA LYS A 74 0.72 -1.90 12.47
C LYS A 74 1.53 -1.61 11.21
N LEU A 75 1.00 -1.95 10.04
CA LEU A 75 1.67 -1.69 8.76
C LEU A 75 1.66 -0.21 8.40
N GLU A 76 0.55 0.50 8.67
CA GLU A 76 0.45 1.95 8.47
C GLU A 76 1.54 2.71 9.23
N LYS A 77 1.75 2.39 10.51
CA LYS A 77 2.83 3.00 11.30
C LYS A 77 4.19 2.73 10.68
N MET A 78 4.41 1.51 10.21
CA MET A 78 5.68 1.13 9.60
C MET A 78 5.95 1.89 8.31
N ILE A 79 4.97 1.98 7.39
CA ILE A 79 5.14 2.74 6.15
C ILE A 79 5.25 4.24 6.40
N PHE A 80 4.59 4.76 7.43
CA PHE A 80 4.70 6.15 7.82
C PHE A 80 6.12 6.50 8.27
N PHE A 81 6.69 5.74 9.20
CA PHE A 81 8.07 5.98 9.65
C PHE A 81 9.09 5.77 8.52
N PHE A 82 8.86 4.78 7.66
CA PHE A 82 9.68 4.60 6.45
C PHE A 82 9.58 5.82 5.53
N GLY A 83 8.38 6.31 5.25
CA GLY A 83 8.14 7.49 4.42
C GLY A 83 8.77 8.77 4.96
N ILE A 84 8.79 8.95 6.28
CA ILE A 84 9.54 10.04 6.93
C ILE A 84 11.05 9.86 6.72
N GLY A 85 11.58 8.67 7.00
CA GLY A 85 13.02 8.38 6.86
C GLY A 85 13.53 8.60 5.44
N GLU A 86 12.74 8.20 4.44
CA GLU A 86 13.04 8.37 3.01
C GLU A 86 12.64 9.74 2.45
N ARG A 87 12.19 10.69 3.28
CA ARG A 87 11.72 12.03 2.88
C ARG A 87 10.60 12.02 1.82
N ARG A 88 9.82 10.95 1.75
CA ARG A 88 8.66 10.81 0.84
C ARG A 88 7.41 11.51 1.35
N LEU A 89 7.33 11.73 2.67
CA LEU A 89 6.21 12.36 3.36
C LEU A 89 6.57 13.77 3.83
N ALA A 90 7.38 14.49 3.06
CA ALA A 90 7.87 15.82 3.40
C ALA A 90 6.74 16.74 3.91
N ALA A 91 7.09 17.52 4.93
CA ALA A 91 6.20 18.17 5.88
C ALA A 91 5.04 18.94 5.27
#